data_AF-A0A2X5XEG0-F1
#
_entry.id   AF-A0A2X5XEG0-F1
#
_cell.length_a   1.000
_cell.length_b   1.000
_cell.length_c   1.000
_cell.angle_alpha   90.00
_cell.angle_beta   90.00
_cell.angle_gamma   90.00
#
_symmetry.space_group_name_H-M   'P 1'
#
loop_
_entity.id
_entity.type
_entity.pdbx_description
1 polymer ?
#
loop_
_entity_poly.entity_id
_entity_poly.type
_entity_poly.pdbx_seq_one_letter_code
_entity_poly.pdbx_strand_id
1 'polypeptide(L)'
;MRETHYNAGIFVWVLMFSRLIIKHRYSDPSIVPPPPAWQMKAASLMHIMLYITFLALPLLGIALMAYSGKSWSFLGFNVSPFVTPNSEIKALIKNIHETWANIGYFLIAAHAGAALFHHYIQKDNTLLRMMPRRK
;
A
#
# COMPACT_ATOMS: atom_id res chain seq x y z
N MET A 1 15.48 4.86 -13.57
CA MET A 1 14.88 4.43 -12.28
C MET A 1 13.77 5.34 -11.75
N ARG A 2 13.86 6.69 -11.86
CA ARG A 2 12.81 7.59 -11.32
C ARG A 2 11.43 7.42 -11.96
N GLU A 3 11.36 7.39 -13.29
CA GLU A 3 10.07 7.22 -14.00
C GLU A 3 9.40 5.88 -13.66
N THR A 4 10.18 4.80 -13.60
CA THR A 4 9.69 3.48 -13.19
C THR A 4 9.08 3.52 -11.79
N HIS A 5 9.73 4.20 -10.84
CA HIS A 5 9.21 4.36 -9.48
C HIS A 5 7.89 5.14 -9.45
N TYR A 6 7.78 6.24 -10.22
CA TYR A 6 6.54 7.03 -10.30
C TYR A 6 5.39 6.23 -10.91
N ASN A 7 5.65 5.56 -12.04
CA ASN A 7 4.64 4.73 -12.72
C ASN A 7 4.20 3.55 -11.85
N ALA A 8 5.13 2.89 -11.16
CA ALA A 8 4.81 1.81 -10.24
C ALA A 8 3.96 2.29 -9.04
N GLY A 9 4.30 3.45 -8.46
CA GLY A 9 3.52 4.03 -7.36
C GLY A 9 2.06 4.28 -7.73
N ILE A 10 1.81 4.82 -8.91
CA ILE A 10 0.46 5.08 -9.43
C ILE A 10 -0.26 3.80 -9.78
N PHE A 11 0.44 2.84 -10.39
CA PHE A 11 -0.14 1.55 -10.68
C PHE A 11 -0.60 0.84 -9.40
N VAL A 12 0.23 0.85 -8.34
CA VAL A 12 -0.15 0.37 -7.00
C VAL A 12 -1.36 1.16 -6.48
N TRP A 13 -1.38 2.47 -6.63
CA TRP A 13 -2.51 3.31 -6.19
C TRP A 13 -3.84 2.89 -6.83
N VAL A 14 -3.86 2.70 -8.16
CA VAL A 14 -5.02 2.24 -8.92
C VAL A 14 -5.44 0.83 -8.48
N LEU A 15 -4.49 -0.07 -8.28
CA LEU A 15 -4.76 -1.42 -7.77
C LEU A 15 -5.33 -1.39 -6.35
N MET A 16 -4.88 -0.47 -5.49
CA MET A 16 -5.41 -0.32 -4.14
C MET A 16 -6.86 0.17 -4.13
N PHE A 17 -7.22 1.13 -4.99
CA PHE A 17 -8.63 1.51 -5.18
C PHE A 17 -9.47 0.36 -5.72
N SER A 18 -8.97 -0.33 -6.74
CA SER A 18 -9.66 -1.50 -7.31
C SER A 18 -9.90 -2.57 -6.24
N ARG A 19 -8.88 -2.84 -5.41
CA ARG A 19 -8.95 -3.76 -4.29
C ARG A 19 -9.97 -3.33 -3.24
N LEU A 20 -10.06 -2.04 -2.90
CA LEU A 20 -11.07 -1.53 -1.98
C LEU A 20 -12.49 -1.71 -2.51
N ILE A 21 -12.71 -1.44 -3.80
CA ILE A 21 -14.01 -1.64 -4.46
C ILE A 21 -14.40 -3.12 -4.40
N ILE A 22 -13.48 -4.02 -4.74
CA ILE A 22 -13.70 -5.47 -4.67
C ILE A 22 -14.01 -5.89 -3.24
N LYS A 23 -13.21 -5.44 -2.25
CA LYS A 23 -13.43 -5.75 -0.84
C LYS A 23 -14.79 -5.24 -0.32
N HIS A 24 -15.26 -4.10 -0.81
CA HIS A 24 -16.56 -3.58 -0.44
C HIS A 24 -17.71 -4.37 -1.08
N ARG A 25 -17.50 -4.89 -2.29
CA ARG A 25 -18.52 -5.60 -3.06
C ARG A 25 -18.66 -7.08 -2.71
N TYR A 26 -17.59 -7.72 -2.26
CA TYR A 26 -17.54 -9.15 -1.97
C TYR A 26 -17.19 -9.41 -0.52
N SER A 27 -17.82 -10.43 0.08
CA SER A 27 -17.51 -10.86 1.44
C SER A 27 -16.16 -11.60 1.49
N ASP A 28 -15.37 -11.31 2.51
CA ASP A 28 -14.13 -12.03 2.78
C ASP A 28 -14.45 -13.53 3.06
N PRO A 29 -13.79 -14.49 2.39
CA PRO A 29 -13.95 -15.91 2.69
C PRO A 29 -13.65 -16.20 4.18
N SER A 30 -14.30 -17.20 4.77
CA SER A 30 -14.10 -17.56 6.19
C SER A 30 -12.72 -18.18 6.45
N ILE A 31 -12.14 -17.93 7.64
CA ILE A 31 -10.91 -18.60 8.10
C ILE A 31 -11.32 -19.91 8.78
N VAL A 32 -10.68 -21.01 8.44
CA VAL A 32 -10.92 -22.33 9.01
C VAL A 32 -9.59 -22.97 9.44
N PRO A 33 -9.46 -23.41 10.71
CA PRO A 33 -10.41 -23.21 11.82
C PRO A 33 -10.59 -21.73 12.19
N PRO A 34 -11.72 -21.33 12.81
CA PRO A 34 -11.98 -19.93 13.14
C PRO A 34 -10.96 -19.42 14.19
N PRO A 35 -10.23 -18.34 13.90
CA PRO A 35 -9.27 -17.77 14.84
C PRO A 35 -9.98 -17.03 15.97
N PRO A 36 -9.30 -16.83 17.12
CA PRO A 36 -9.86 -16.04 18.21
C PRO A 36 -10.12 -14.59 17.79
N ALA A 37 -11.13 -13.96 18.39
CA ALA A 37 -11.60 -12.63 18.00
C ALA A 37 -10.52 -11.53 18.02
N TRP A 38 -9.52 -11.65 18.89
CA TRP A 38 -8.40 -10.70 18.94
C TRP A 38 -7.51 -10.78 17.69
N GLN A 39 -7.30 -11.96 17.11
CA GLN A 39 -6.58 -12.12 15.84
C GLN A 39 -7.36 -11.52 14.68
N MET A 40 -8.69 -11.67 14.67
CA MET A 40 -9.54 -11.04 13.66
C MET A 40 -9.47 -9.50 13.74
N LYS A 41 -9.50 -8.93 14.96
CA LYS A 41 -9.35 -7.48 15.16
C LYS A 41 -7.96 -7.00 14.73
N ALA A 42 -6.90 -7.71 15.10
CA ALA A 42 -5.54 -7.39 14.70
C ALA A 42 -5.35 -7.46 13.17
N ALA A 43 -5.91 -8.47 12.52
CA ALA A 43 -5.89 -8.58 11.06
C ALA A 43 -6.64 -7.44 10.38
N SER A 44 -7.80 -7.02 10.92
CA SER A 44 -8.53 -5.85 10.42
C SER A 44 -7.70 -4.57 10.54
N LEU A 45 -7.07 -4.34 11.70
CA LEU A 45 -6.21 -3.18 11.93
C LEU A 45 -5.01 -3.17 10.97
N MET A 46 -4.34 -4.32 10.80
CA MET A 46 -3.23 -4.46 9.86
C MET A 46 -3.67 -4.12 8.43
N HIS A 47 -4.82 -4.63 7.98
CA HIS A 47 -5.35 -4.27 6.66
C HIS A 47 -5.63 -2.78 6.52
N ILE A 48 -6.25 -2.15 7.53
CA ILE A 48 -6.50 -0.69 7.52
C ILE A 48 -5.18 0.08 7.41
N MET A 49 -4.17 -0.29 8.19
CA MET A 49 -2.85 0.34 8.15
C MET A 49 -2.18 0.20 6.78
N LEU A 50 -2.27 -0.97 6.15
CA LEU A 50 -1.77 -1.19 4.79
C LEU A 50 -2.53 -0.35 3.77
N TYR A 51 -3.87 -0.28 3.85
CA TYR A 51 -4.68 0.56 2.95
C TYR A 51 -4.28 2.03 3.05
N ILE A 52 -4.21 2.58 4.27
CA ILE A 52 -3.80 3.96 4.51
C ILE A 52 -2.40 4.20 3.94
N THR A 53 -1.45 3.31 4.23
CA THR A 53 -0.06 3.44 3.78
C THR A 53 0.05 3.49 2.26
N PHE A 54 -0.51 2.51 1.55
CA PHE A 54 -0.37 2.43 0.09
C PHE A 54 -1.27 3.39 -0.68
N LEU A 55 -2.30 3.97 -0.06
CA LEU A 55 -3.05 5.08 -0.65
C LEU A 55 -2.37 6.43 -0.42
N ALA A 56 -1.73 6.64 0.73
CA ALA A 56 -1.05 7.90 1.05
C ALA A 56 0.28 8.07 0.31
N LEU A 57 1.07 7.00 0.16
CA LEU A 57 2.40 7.07 -0.46
C LEU A 57 2.39 7.69 -1.87
N PRO A 58 1.54 7.24 -2.81
CA PRO A 58 1.51 7.83 -4.15
C PRO A 58 1.06 9.30 -4.15
N LEU A 59 0.12 9.67 -3.27
CA LEU A 59 -0.31 11.07 -3.09
C LEU A 59 0.82 11.96 -2.59
N LEU A 60 1.57 11.48 -1.59
CA LEU A 60 2.77 12.18 -1.09
C LEU A 60 3.84 12.29 -2.19
N GLY A 61 3.98 11.27 -3.03
CA GLY A 61 4.89 11.31 -4.18
C GLY A 61 4.50 12.35 -5.22
N ILE A 62 3.21 12.45 -5.55
CA ILE A 62 2.68 13.50 -6.44
C ILE A 62 2.93 14.90 -5.83
N ALA A 63 2.61 15.08 -4.54
CA ALA A 63 2.82 16.34 -3.85
C ALA A 63 4.31 16.74 -3.82
N LEU A 64 5.21 15.78 -3.57
CA LEU A 64 6.65 16.01 -3.61
C LEU A 64 7.12 16.53 -4.98
N MET A 65 6.60 15.95 -6.06
CA MET A 65 6.92 16.36 -7.42
C MET A 65 6.31 17.73 -7.75
N ALA A 66 5.07 17.99 -7.30
CA ALA A 66 4.40 19.28 -7.49
C ALA A 66 5.20 20.46 -6.91
N TYR A 67 5.71 20.33 -5.68
CA TYR A 67 6.54 21.37 -5.04
C TYR A 67 8.00 21.38 -5.51
N SER A 68 8.40 20.45 -6.40
CA SER A 68 9.77 20.38 -6.89
C SER A 68 10.13 21.45 -7.93
N GLY A 69 9.12 22.03 -8.59
CA GLY A 69 9.28 23.04 -9.65
C GLY A 69 9.88 22.52 -10.95
N LYS A 70 9.99 21.20 -11.11
CA LYS A 70 10.52 20.56 -12.31
C LYS A 70 9.39 19.85 -13.03
N SER A 71 9.42 19.81 -14.36
CA SER A 71 8.55 18.92 -15.11
C SER A 71 8.92 17.46 -14.84
N TRP A 72 7.94 16.56 -14.89
CA TRP A 72 8.17 15.12 -14.75
C TRP A 72 7.35 14.32 -15.76
N SER A 73 7.81 13.11 -16.07
CA SER A 73 7.06 12.17 -16.90
C SER A 73 6.14 11.33 -16.02
N PHE A 74 4.89 11.18 -16.46
CA PHE A 74 3.84 10.39 -15.84
C PHE A 74 3.15 9.55 -16.91
N LEU A 75 3.32 8.22 -16.88
CA LEU A 75 2.77 7.30 -17.90
C LEU A 75 3.09 7.73 -19.35
N GLY A 76 4.25 8.35 -19.57
CA GLY A 76 4.67 8.88 -20.88
C GLY A 76 4.20 10.30 -21.19
N PHE A 77 3.34 10.89 -20.37
CA PHE A 77 2.92 12.29 -20.47
C PHE A 77 3.83 13.20 -19.67
N ASN A 78 4.20 14.35 -20.25
CA ASN A 78 4.94 15.38 -19.53
C ASN A 78 3.97 16.20 -18.65
N VAL A 79 4.21 16.20 -17.34
CA VAL A 79 3.48 17.01 -16.38
C VAL A 79 4.30 18.26 -16.10
N SER A 80 3.75 19.40 -16.48
CA SER A 80 4.34 20.71 -16.16
C SER A 80 4.06 21.07 -14.69
N PRO A 81 4.95 21.84 -14.04
CA PRO A 81 4.69 22.37 -12.70
C PRO A 81 3.35 23.09 -12.65
N PHE A 82 2.50 22.71 -11.70
CA PHE A 82 1.17 23.30 -11.48
C PHE A 82 1.02 23.93 -10.10
N VAL A 83 2.10 23.97 -9.32
CA VAL A 83 2.17 24.61 -7.99
C VAL A 83 3.43 25.47 -7.94
N THR A 84 3.37 26.58 -7.20
CA THR A 84 4.55 27.39 -6.89
C THR A 84 5.59 26.54 -6.16
N PRO A 85 6.83 26.44 -6.67
CA PRO A 85 7.87 25.64 -6.04
C PRO A 85 8.18 26.15 -4.63
N ASN A 86 8.34 25.23 -3.68
CA ASN A 86 8.72 25.57 -2.30
C ASN A 86 9.64 24.46 -1.75
N SER A 87 10.90 24.82 -1.49
CA SER A 87 11.93 23.88 -1.05
C SER A 87 11.69 23.33 0.36
N GLU A 88 11.12 24.12 1.26
CA GLU A 88 10.83 23.72 2.64
C GLU A 88 9.69 22.69 2.67
N ILE A 89 8.58 23.00 1.99
CA ILE A 89 7.44 22.08 1.85
C ILE A 89 7.88 20.79 1.16
N LYS A 90 8.66 20.90 0.07
CA LYS A 90 9.22 19.74 -0.62
C LYS A 90 10.05 18.86 0.32
N ALA A 91 10.94 19.45 1.12
CA ALA A 91 11.78 18.71 2.06
C ALA A 91 10.96 18.01 3.14
N LEU A 92 9.94 18.69 3.67
CA LEU A 92 8.99 18.12 4.62
C LEU A 92 8.24 16.92 4.02
N ILE A 93 7.61 17.08 2.85
CA ILE A 93 6.87 16.01 2.19
C ILE A 93 7.79 14.83 1.87
N LYS A 94 9.03 15.10 1.42
CA LYS A 94 10.04 14.06 1.18
C LYS A 94 10.29 13.25 2.45
N ASN A 95 10.53 13.91 3.57
CA ASN A 95 10.78 13.25 4.85
C ASN A 95 9.58 12.40 5.30
N ILE A 96 8.36 12.93 5.15
CA ILE A 96 7.12 12.19 5.45
C ILE A 96 7.01 10.97 4.54
N HIS A 97 7.19 11.14 3.23
CA HIS A 97 7.10 10.05 2.25
C HIS A 97 8.11 8.94 2.53
N GLU A 98 9.37 9.28 2.80
CA GLU A 98 10.42 8.32 3.14
C GLU A 98 10.12 7.59 4.46
N THR A 99 9.68 8.33 5.49
CA THR A 99 9.28 7.73 6.78
C THR A 99 8.10 6.77 6.62
N TRP A 100 7.08 7.17 5.86
CA TRP A 100 5.90 6.35 5.60
C TRP A 100 6.24 5.11 4.76
N ALA A 101 7.19 5.22 3.83
CA ALA A 101 7.67 4.09 3.04
C ALA A 101 8.41 3.07 3.93
N ASN A 102 9.22 3.55 4.88
CA ASN A 102 9.90 2.70 5.86
C ASN A 102 8.91 1.98 6.79
N ILE A 103 7.88 2.68 7.27
CA ILE A 103 6.76 2.05 8.00
C ILE A 103 6.09 0.98 7.12
N GLY A 104 5.87 1.27 5.83
CA GLY A 104 5.33 0.34 4.85
C GLY A 104 6.12 -0.96 4.75
N TYR A 105 7.47 -0.90 4.72
CA TYR A 105 8.30 -2.11 4.74
C TYR A 105 8.06 -2.97 5.97
N PHE A 106 7.99 -2.34 7.16
CA PHE A 106 7.71 -3.06 8.40
C PHE A 106 6.32 -3.70 8.39
N LEU A 107 5.29 -2.97 7.93
CA LEU A 107 3.93 -3.48 7.83
C LEU A 107 3.83 -4.66 6.86
N ILE A 108 4.50 -4.59 5.70
CA ILE A 108 4.57 -5.71 4.75
C ILE A 108 5.23 -6.92 5.40
N ALA A 109 6.37 -6.73 6.07
CA ALA A 109 7.09 -7.82 6.72
C ALA A 109 6.25 -8.48 7.81
N ALA A 110 5.60 -7.69 8.67
CA ALA A 110 4.70 -8.19 9.71
C ALA A 110 3.48 -8.93 9.10
N HIS A 111 2.88 -8.38 8.05
CA HIS A 111 1.74 -8.99 7.36
C HIS A 111 2.12 -10.33 6.71
N ALA A 112 3.23 -10.37 5.97
CA ALA A 112 3.73 -11.59 5.35
C ALA A 112 4.12 -12.62 6.42
N GLY A 113 4.82 -12.19 7.47
CA GLY A 113 5.17 -13.04 8.61
C GLY A 113 3.95 -13.66 9.28
N ALA A 114 2.89 -12.88 9.50
CA ALA A 114 1.63 -13.39 10.01
C ALA A 114 0.99 -14.41 9.06
N ALA A 115 0.94 -14.14 7.74
CA ALA A 115 0.41 -15.09 6.78
C ALA A 115 1.16 -16.44 6.78
N LEU A 116 2.50 -16.40 6.90
CA LEU A 116 3.33 -17.60 7.02
C LEU A 116 3.14 -18.31 8.37
N PHE A 117 3.00 -17.56 9.46
CA PHE A 117 2.68 -18.11 10.78
C PHE A 117 1.34 -18.86 10.76
N HIS A 118 0.31 -18.26 10.18
CA HIS A 118 -0.99 -18.88 10.01
C HIS A 118 -0.91 -20.15 9.15
N HIS A 119 -0.12 -20.11 8.07
CA HIS A 119 0.00 -21.24 7.16
C HIS A 119 0.79 -22.42 7.74
N TYR A 120 1.97 -22.18 8.33
CA TYR A 120 2.87 -23.24 8.76
C TYR A 120 2.69 -23.66 10.23
N ILE A 121 2.30 -22.73 11.11
CA ILE A 121 2.19 -22.99 12.54
C ILE A 121 0.72 -23.22 12.93
N GLN A 122 -0.18 -22.26 12.65
CA GLN A 122 -1.60 -22.46 12.96
C GLN A 122 -2.28 -23.49 12.04
N LYS A 123 -1.69 -23.72 10.85
CA LYS A 123 -2.20 -24.65 9.84
C LYS A 123 -3.65 -24.36 9.45
N ASP A 124 -4.00 -23.08 9.38
CA ASP A 124 -5.30 -22.64 8.88
C ASP A 124 -5.26 -22.30 7.38
N ASN A 125 -6.42 -22.01 6.82
CA ASN A 125 -6.56 -21.65 5.40
C ASN A 125 -6.31 -20.16 5.10
N THR A 126 -5.71 -19.38 6.01
CA THR A 126 -5.59 -17.91 5.88
C THR A 126 -4.89 -17.52 4.58
N LEU A 127 -3.69 -18.05 4.33
CA LEU A 127 -2.91 -17.80 3.12
C LEU A 127 -3.52 -18.47 1.89
N LEU A 128 -4.04 -19.70 2.04
CA LEU A 128 -4.59 -20.48 0.93
C LEU A 128 -5.75 -19.78 0.21
N ARG A 129 -6.53 -18.97 0.93
CA ARG A 129 -7.64 -18.19 0.36
C ARG A 129 -7.18 -17.00 -0.49
N MET A 130 -5.90 -16.62 -0.40
CA MET A 130 -5.29 -15.58 -1.23
C MET A 130 -4.45 -16.15 -2.38
N MET A 131 -4.33 -17.49 -2.49
CA MET A 131 -3.57 -18.13 -3.56
C MET A 131 -4.45 -18.34 -4.81
N PRO A 132 -3.90 -18.17 -6.02
CA PRO A 132 -4.66 -18.35 -7.26
C PRO A 132 -5.09 -19.81 -7.51
N ARG A 133 -4.34 -20.78 -6.97
CA ARG A 133 -4.65 -22.20 -7.07
C ARG A 133 -5.12 -22.71 -5.71
N ARG A 134 -6.36 -23.16 -5.63
CA ARG A 134 -6.84 -23.96 -4.49
C ARG A 134 -6.20 -25.35 -4.61
N LYS A 135 -5.33 -25.71 -3.66
CA LYS A 135 -4.98 -27.10 -3.38
C LYS A 135 -5.88 -27.60 -2.26
#